data_AF-U6B7N1-F1
#
_entry.id   AF-U6B7N1-F1
#
_cell.length_a   1.000
_cell.length_b   1.000
_cell.length_c   1.000
_cell.angle_alpha   90.00
_cell.angle_beta   90.00
_cell.angle_gamma   90.00
#
_symmetry.space_group_name_H-M   'P 1'
#
loop_
_entity.id
_entity.type
_entity.pdbx_description
1 polymer ?
#
loop_
_entity_poly.entity_id
_entity_poly.type
_entity_poly.pdbx_seq_one_letter_code
_entity_poly.pdbx_strand_id
1 'polypeptide(L)'
;MHLLIVRFIYGDAIMHYIRLVLHKILDNKKYSISLTKKNSKRRNWNGKFDKTPGRLIGISIIRIYQLTFSNIFGNSCRYLPTCSEYGYEAIARYGLWIGGWLTFFRFIRCNPLGSHGFDPVPNDIPKKQQ
;
A
#
# COMPACT_ATOMS: atom_id res chain seq x y z
N MET A 1 53.07 -0.85 40.65
CA MET A 1 52.83 -1.69 39.47
C MET A 1 51.46 -2.39 39.47
N HIS A 2 51.06 -3.03 40.58
CA HIS A 2 49.79 -3.77 40.69
C HIS A 2 48.51 -2.94 40.45
N LEU A 3 48.42 -1.70 40.94
CA LEU A 3 47.23 -0.85 40.74
C LEU A 3 47.01 -0.39 39.28
N LEU A 4 48.07 -0.27 38.47
CA LEU A 4 47.94 0.12 37.06
C LEU A 4 47.44 -1.04 36.20
N ILE A 5 47.87 -2.26 36.52
CA ILE A 5 47.41 -3.49 35.86
C ILE A 5 45.92 -3.74 36.19
N VAL A 6 45.53 -3.57 37.46
CA VAL A 6 44.11 -3.70 37.86
C VAL A 6 43.25 -2.63 37.18
N ARG A 7 43.68 -1.37 37.10
CA ARG A 7 42.92 -0.32 36.38
C ARG A 7 42.84 -0.54 34.87
N PHE A 8 43.85 -1.14 34.26
CA PHE A 8 43.85 -1.49 32.83
C PHE A 8 42.89 -2.65 32.54
N ILE A 9 42.98 -3.74 33.32
CA ILE A 9 42.10 -4.91 33.17
C ILE A 9 40.64 -4.56 33.51
N TYR A 10 40.41 -3.82 34.60
CA TYR A 10 39.05 -3.40 34.99
C TYR A 10 38.50 -2.33 34.03
N GLY A 11 39.36 -1.47 33.48
CA GLY A 11 38.99 -0.47 32.46
C GLY A 11 38.58 -1.10 31.14
N ASP A 12 39.35 -2.06 30.63
CA ASP A 12 39.03 -2.78 29.39
C ASP A 12 37.77 -3.64 29.56
N ALA A 13 37.62 -4.34 30.69
CA ALA A 13 36.42 -5.12 30.97
C ALA A 13 35.15 -4.25 31.09
N ILE A 14 35.24 -3.09 31.76
CA ILE A 14 34.14 -2.13 31.86
C ILE A 14 33.79 -1.55 30.48
N MET A 15 34.78 -1.12 29.69
CA MET A 15 34.54 -0.56 28.36
C MET A 15 33.99 -1.59 27.36
N HIS A 16 34.42 -2.85 27.47
CA HIS A 16 33.88 -3.96 26.69
C HIS A 16 32.42 -4.25 27.08
N TYR A 17 32.11 -4.29 28.38
CA TYR A 17 30.73 -4.49 28.86
C TYR A 17 29.80 -3.36 28.41
N ILE A 18 30.22 -2.10 28.53
CA ILE A 18 29.44 -0.94 28.05
C ILE A 18 29.19 -1.03 26.54
N ARG A 19 30.19 -1.44 25.74
CA ARG A 19 30.05 -1.59 24.28
C ARG A 19 29.02 -2.66 23.91
N LEU A 20 29.01 -3.80 24.61
CA LEU A 20 28.03 -4.88 24.38
C LEU A 20 26.60 -4.45 24.73
N VAL A 21 26.42 -3.75 25.85
CA VAL A 21 25.11 -3.22 26.26
C VAL A 21 24.62 -2.17 25.27
N LEU A 22 25.50 -1.26 24.83
CA LEU A 22 25.16 -0.22 23.85
C LEU A 22 24.74 -0.83 22.50
N HIS A 23 25.47 -1.82 22.00
CA HIS A 23 25.12 -2.49 20.73
C HIS A 23 23.75 -3.16 20.80
N LYS A 24 23.45 -3.85 21.92
CA LYS A 24 22.16 -4.52 22.13
C LYS A 24 20.99 -3.53 22.23
N ILE A 25 21.20 -2.36 22.83
CA ILE A 25 20.20 -1.27 22.89
C ILE A 25 19.96 -0.67 21.50
N LEU A 26 21.03 -0.45 20.71
CA LEU A 26 20.93 0.09 19.36
C LEU A 26 20.22 -0.88 18.40
N ASP A 27 20.49 -2.19 18.51
CA ASP A 27 19.81 -3.22 17.71
C ASP A 27 18.31 -3.29 18.01
N ASN A 28 17.92 -3.22 19.29
CA ASN A 28 16.52 -3.23 19.69
C ASN A 28 15.74 -2.04 19.12
N LYS A 29 16.36 -0.85 19.13
CA LYS A 29 15.77 0.38 18.56
C LYS A 29 15.62 0.29 17.03
N LYS A 30 16.57 -0.34 16.33
CA LYS A 30 16.48 -0.54 14.87
C LYS A 30 15.36 -1.51 14.49
N TYR A 31 15.18 -2.58 15.27
CA TYR A 31 14.12 -3.56 15.05
C TYR A 31 12.71 -2.97 15.30
N SER A 32 12.54 -2.19 16.36
CA SER A 32 11.26 -1.54 16.68
C SER A 32 10.84 -0.49 15.64
N ILE A 33 11.80 0.24 15.06
CA ILE A 33 11.54 1.18 13.96
C ILE A 33 11.17 0.44 12.66
N SER A 34 11.72 -0.76 12.42
CA SER A 34 11.42 -1.53 11.20
C SER A 34 10.03 -2.18 11.23
N LEU A 35 9.54 -2.61 12.40
CA LEU A 35 8.21 -3.21 12.54
C LEU A 35 7.07 -2.20 12.37
N THR A 36 7.31 -0.92 12.67
CA THR A 36 6.28 0.13 12.57
C THR A 36 6.14 0.71 11.15
N LYS A 37 7.06 0.40 10.22
CA LYS A 37 7.03 0.87 8.83
C LYS A 37 6.14 0.01 7.92
N LYS A 38 4.98 -0.43 8.40
CA LYS A 38 4.01 -1.20 7.61
C LYS A 38 3.35 -0.25 6.59
N ASN A 39 3.81 -0.37 5.35
CA ASN A 39 3.46 0.39 4.16
C ASN A 39 1.93 0.48 3.95
N SER A 40 1.33 1.64 4.26
CA SER A 40 -0.12 1.84 4.37
C SER A 40 -0.84 2.26 3.08
N LYS A 41 -0.28 1.99 1.89
CA LYS A 41 -0.98 2.20 0.61
C LYS A 41 -0.64 1.13 -0.42
N ARG A 42 -1.05 -0.12 -0.20
CA ARG A 42 -1.03 -1.12 -1.28
C ARG A 42 -2.36 -1.11 -2.02
N ARG A 43 -2.54 -0.11 -2.89
CA ARG A 43 -3.54 -0.21 -3.97
C ARG A 43 -3.09 -1.38 -4.87
N ASN A 44 -4.02 -2.15 -5.44
CA ASN A 44 -3.71 -3.34 -6.22
C ASN A 44 -2.79 -3.06 -7.44
N TRP A 45 -2.80 -1.82 -7.94
CA TRP A 45 -1.96 -1.41 -9.06
C TRP A 45 -0.61 -0.83 -8.61
N ASN A 46 0.47 -1.50 -9.02
CA ASN A 46 1.85 -1.16 -8.71
C ASN A 46 2.65 -0.61 -9.92
N GLY A 47 2.00 -0.42 -11.07
CA GLY A 47 2.65 0.04 -12.31
C GLY A 47 2.86 1.56 -12.38
N LYS A 48 3.49 2.01 -13.48
CA LYS A 48 3.74 3.43 -13.76
C LYS A 48 2.41 4.19 -13.89
N PHE A 49 2.20 5.19 -13.04
CA PHE A 49 1.03 6.06 -13.10
C PHE A 49 1.41 7.38 -13.77
N ASP A 50 1.16 7.51 -15.08
CA ASP A 50 1.41 8.80 -15.74
C ASP A 50 0.33 9.79 -15.31
N LYS A 51 0.75 10.98 -14.86
CA LYS A 51 -0.12 12.04 -14.33
C LYS A 51 -0.83 12.80 -15.45
N THR A 52 -1.50 12.10 -16.34
CA THR A 52 -2.33 12.72 -17.38
C THR A 52 -3.59 13.32 -16.73
N PRO A 53 -4.11 14.44 -17.26
CA PRO A 53 -5.27 15.11 -16.68
C PRO A 53 -6.47 14.17 -16.57
N GLY A 54 -6.70 13.30 -17.56
CA GLY A 54 -7.76 12.29 -17.51
C GLY A 54 -7.62 11.32 -16.34
N ARG A 55 -6.42 10.77 -16.11
CA ARG A 55 -6.20 9.82 -15.00
C ARG A 55 -6.36 10.47 -13.64
N LEU A 56 -5.92 11.73 -13.49
CA LEU A 56 -6.11 12.50 -12.25
C LEU A 56 -7.59 12.71 -11.95
N ILE A 57 -8.37 13.14 -12.95
CA ILE A 57 -9.83 13.28 -12.83
C ILE A 57 -10.47 11.95 -12.43
N GLY A 58 -10.05 10.85 -13.04
CA GLY A 58 -10.56 9.51 -12.72
C GLY A 58 -10.32 9.08 -11.28
N ILE A 59 -9.11 9.31 -10.77
CA ILE A 59 -8.80 9.06 -9.36
C ILE A 59 -9.63 9.96 -8.45
N SER A 60 -9.78 11.24 -8.80
CA SER A 60 -10.58 12.17 -8.01
C SER A 60 -12.03 11.69 -7.91
N ILE A 61 -12.62 11.20 -8.99
CA ILE A 61 -13.97 10.61 -9.01
C ILE A 61 -14.03 9.37 -8.10
N ILE A 62 -13.07 8.45 -8.21
CA ILE A 62 -13.01 7.28 -7.32
C ILE A 62 -12.89 7.69 -5.86
N ARG A 63 -12.12 8.74 -5.56
CA ARG A 63 -11.97 9.28 -4.20
C ARG A 63 -13.25 9.91 -3.68
N ILE A 64 -13.94 10.69 -4.49
CA ILE A 64 -15.26 11.25 -4.16
C ILE A 64 -16.23 10.12 -3.90
N TYR A 65 -16.26 9.12 -4.78
CA TYR A 65 -17.05 7.90 -4.59
C TYR A 65 -16.71 7.20 -3.27
N GLN A 66 -15.43 7.00 -2.93
CA GLN A 66 -15.07 6.37 -1.65
C GLN A 66 -15.59 7.16 -0.44
N LEU A 67 -15.56 8.49 -0.50
CA LEU A 67 -16.05 9.34 0.59
C LEU A 67 -17.58 9.32 0.70
N THR A 68 -18.31 9.27 -0.42
CA THR A 68 -19.78 9.22 -0.41
C THR A 68 -20.30 7.80 -0.14
N PHE A 69 -19.75 6.79 -0.81
CA PHE A 69 -20.17 5.40 -0.64
C PHE A 69 -19.77 4.79 0.69
N SER A 70 -18.59 5.11 1.24
CA SER A 70 -18.20 4.59 2.55
C SER A 70 -19.17 4.98 3.67
N ASN A 71 -19.96 6.04 3.47
CA ASN A 71 -20.96 6.49 4.43
C ASN A 71 -22.34 5.83 4.22
N ILE A 72 -22.62 5.31 3.03
CA ILE A 72 -23.96 4.83 2.64
C ILE A 72 -24.00 3.31 2.52
N PHE A 73 -22.96 2.71 1.96
CA PHE A 73 -22.82 1.28 1.78
C PHE A 73 -21.57 0.86 2.54
N GLY A 74 -21.72 0.03 3.58
CA GLY A 74 -20.58 -0.60 4.24
C GLY A 74 -19.70 -1.39 3.24
N ASN A 75 -18.64 -2.03 3.72
CA ASN A 75 -17.71 -2.83 2.90
C ASN A 75 -18.36 -4.11 2.30
N SER A 76 -19.41 -3.96 1.51
CA SER A 76 -20.25 -5.03 0.96
C SER A 76 -20.02 -5.23 -0.54
N CYS A 77 -18.81 -4.95 -1.03
CA CYS A 77 -18.44 -5.33 -2.39
C CYS A 77 -18.49 -6.85 -2.51
N ARG A 78 -19.39 -7.35 -3.35
CA ARG A 78 -19.58 -8.79 -3.57
C ARG A 78 -18.55 -9.41 -4.52
N TYR A 79 -17.81 -8.56 -5.24
CA TYR A 79 -16.73 -8.97 -6.13
C TYR A 79 -15.38 -8.63 -5.54
N LEU A 80 -14.40 -9.52 -5.76
CA LEU A 80 -12.99 -9.27 -5.47
C LEU A 80 -12.23 -9.07 -6.79
N PRO A 81 -11.35 -8.07 -6.91
CA PRO A 81 -11.10 -6.95 -5.98
C PRO A 81 -12.30 -6.00 -5.86
N THR A 82 -12.30 -5.14 -4.82
CA THR A 82 -13.40 -4.21 -4.54
C THR A 82 -13.66 -3.25 -5.71
N CYS A 83 -14.88 -2.73 -5.88
CA CYS A 83 -15.21 -1.81 -6.99
C CYS A 83 -14.27 -0.60 -7.06
N SER A 84 -13.81 -0.10 -5.91
CA SER A 84 -12.88 1.04 -5.86
C SER A 84 -11.44 0.68 -6.25
N GLU A 85 -10.99 -0.54 -5.90
CA GLU A 85 -9.67 -1.06 -6.31
C GLU A 85 -9.67 -1.43 -7.79
N TYR A 86 -10.73 -2.08 -8.26
CA TYR A 86 -10.95 -2.36 -9.67
C TYR A 86 -10.93 -1.07 -10.48
N GLY A 87 -11.66 -0.04 -10.02
CA GLY A 87 -11.67 1.24 -10.72
C GLY A 87 -10.32 1.94 -10.71
N TYR A 88 -9.61 1.87 -9.59
CA TYR A 88 -8.27 2.44 -9.51
C TYR A 88 -7.31 1.77 -10.51
N GLU A 89 -7.35 0.45 -10.59
CA GLU A 89 -6.53 -0.34 -11.50
C GLU A 89 -6.93 -0.13 -12.97
N ALA A 90 -8.23 -0.09 -13.26
CA ALA A 90 -8.75 0.13 -14.61
C ALA A 90 -8.35 1.51 -15.15
N ILE A 91 -8.47 2.58 -14.34
CA ILE A 91 -8.07 3.93 -14.74
C ILE A 91 -6.54 4.04 -14.86
N ALA A 92 -5.79 3.39 -13.96
CA ALA A 92 -4.34 3.41 -14.04
C ALA A 92 -3.82 2.72 -15.32
N ARG A 93 -4.44 1.62 -15.74
CA ARG A 93 -4.08 0.87 -16.95
C ARG A 93 -4.58 1.54 -18.23
N TYR A 94 -5.87 1.81 -18.32
CA TYR A 94 -6.55 2.18 -19.57
C TYR A 94 -6.92 3.66 -19.69
N GLY A 95 -6.68 4.46 -18.65
CA GLY A 95 -7.07 5.87 -18.61
C GLY A 95 -8.54 6.07 -18.24
N LEU A 96 -8.99 7.32 -18.28
CA LEU A 96 -10.30 7.72 -17.75
C LEU A 96 -11.48 7.11 -18.51
N TRP A 97 -11.42 7.14 -19.84
CA TRP A 97 -12.55 6.75 -20.69
C TRP A 97 -12.83 5.25 -20.59
N ILE A 98 -11.86 4.43 -21.01
CA ILE A 98 -12.00 2.97 -21.00
C ILE A 98 -12.08 2.47 -19.55
N GLY A 99 -11.17 2.92 -18.68
CA GLY A 99 -11.15 2.50 -17.28
C GLY A 99 -12.40 2.93 -16.51
N GLY A 100 -12.91 4.13 -16.76
CA GLY A 100 -14.16 4.63 -16.18
C GLY A 100 -15.37 3.82 -16.64
N TRP A 101 -15.46 3.51 -17.94
CA TRP A 101 -16.53 2.67 -18.48
C TRP A 101 -16.53 1.28 -17.83
N LEU A 102 -15.40 0.59 -17.79
CA LEU A 102 -15.28 -0.73 -17.14
C LEU A 102 -15.73 -0.70 -15.68
N THR A 103 -15.31 0.34 -14.94
CA THR A 103 -15.67 0.54 -13.53
C THR A 103 -17.17 0.75 -13.35
N PHE A 104 -17.77 1.57 -14.22
CA PHE A 104 -19.18 1.94 -14.13
C PHE A 104 -20.10 0.74 -14.37
N PHE A 105 -19.85 -0.06 -15.41
CA PHE A 105 -20.63 -1.28 -15.65
C PHE A 105 -20.52 -2.27 -14.51
N ARG A 106 -19.35 -2.37 -13.90
CA ARG A 106 -19.16 -3.24 -12.75
C ARG A 106 -19.90 -2.74 -11.52
N PHE A 107 -19.92 -1.43 -11.30
CA PHE A 107 -20.65 -0.82 -10.21
C PHE A 107 -22.16 -1.14 -10.30
N ILE A 108 -22.75 -1.02 -11.49
CA ILE A 108 -24.17 -1.38 -11.72
C ILE A 108 -24.43 -2.87 -11.44
N ARG A 109 -23.49 -3.76 -11.78
CA ARG A 109 -23.62 -5.21 -11.49
C ARG A 109 -23.44 -5.54 -10.01
N CYS A 110 -22.86 -4.65 -9.22
CA CYS A 110 -22.60 -4.84 -7.79
C CYS A 110 -23.85 -4.55 -6.92
N ASN A 111 -25.01 -5.02 -7.35
CA ASN A 111 -26.28 -4.93 -6.61
C ASN A 111 -26.47 -6.22 -5.77
N PRO A 112 -27.16 -6.20 -4.60
CA PRO A 112 -27.41 -7.38 -3.76
C PRO A 112 -28.07 -8.57 -4.49
N LEU A 113 -28.85 -8.31 -5.55
CA LEU A 113 -29.49 -9.34 -6.38
C LEU A 113 -28.59 -9.85 -7.53
N GLY A 114 -27.35 -9.36 -7.62
CA GLY A 114 -26.40 -9.71 -8.67
C GLY A 114 -25.50 -10.90 -8.33
N SER A 115 -24.69 -11.28 -9.31
CA SER A 115 -23.65 -12.31 -9.16
C SER A 115 -22.51 -11.86 -8.24
N HIS A 116 -21.65 -12.81 -7.85
CA HIS A 116 -20.48 -12.59 -7.03
C HIS A 116 -19.34 -13.46 -7.50
N GLY A 117 -18.11 -13.01 -7.26
CA GLY A 117 -16.94 -13.78 -7.65
C GLY A 117 -15.68 -12.95 -7.80
N PHE A 118 -14.66 -13.59 -8.34
CA PHE A 118 -13.39 -12.96 -8.67
C PHE A 118 -13.44 -12.47 -10.11
N ASP A 119 -13.26 -11.17 -10.31
CA ASP A 119 -13.24 -10.55 -11.64
C ASP A 119 -12.10 -9.53 -11.65
N PRO A 120 -10.86 -9.91 -12.03
CA PRO A 120 -9.75 -8.99 -12.10
C PRO A 120 -9.87 -8.07 -13.33
N VAL A 121 -9.23 -6.89 -13.28
CA VAL A 121 -9.12 -6.06 -14.49
C VAL A 121 -8.33 -6.84 -15.54
N PRO A 122 -8.80 -6.94 -16.79
CA PRO A 122 -8.04 -7.57 -17.87
C PRO A 122 -6.61 -7.01 -17.94
N ASN A 123 -5.63 -7.82 -18.35
CA ASN A 123 -4.27 -7.33 -18.56
C ASN A 123 -4.12 -6.74 -19.97
N ASP A 124 -4.85 -7.29 -20.95
CA ASP A 124 -4.67 -7.00 -22.37
C ASP A 124 -5.97 -6.46 -22.98
N ILE A 125 -6.16 -5.13 -22.94
CA ILE A 125 -7.09 -4.47 -23.88
C ILE A 125 -6.19 -3.86 -24.95
N PRO A 126 -6.48 -4.05 -26.26
CA PRO A 126 -5.68 -3.50 -27.33
C PRO A 126 -5.54 -1.99 -27.13
N LYS A 127 -4.31 -1.53 -26.86
CA LYS A 127 -4.02 -0.11 -26.79
C LYS A 127 -4.28 0.46 -28.17
N LYS A 128 -5.17 1.45 -28.30
CA LYS A 128 -5.18 2.30 -29.48
C LYS A 128 -3.83 3.02 -29.46
N GLN A 129 -2.92 2.60 -30.35
CA GLN A 129 -1.63 3.23 -30.54
C GLN A 129 -1.89 4.72 -30.78
N GLN A 130 -1.33 5.56 -29.90
CA GLN A 130 -1.43 7.00 -29.95
C GLN A 130 -0.07 7.56 -30.32
#